data_AF-A0A0F8W2K1-F1
#
_entry.id   AF-A0A0F8W2K1-F1
#
_cell.length_a   1.000
_cell.length_b   1.000
_cell.length_c   1.000
_cell.angle_alpha   90.00
_cell.angle_beta   90.00
_cell.angle_gamma   90.00
#
_symmetry.space_group_name_H-M   'P 1'
#
loop_
_entity.id
_entity.type
_entity.pdbx_description
1 polymer ?
#
loop_
_entity_poly.entity_id
_entity_poly.type
_entity_poly.pdbx_seq_one_letter_code
_entity_poly.pdbx_strand_id
1 'polypeptide(L)'
;ETLWLNHMAKQTIFNFLWSHRDQRKYIAGIFPLSENIIDHLKTPRVEARKIIVNSLLRIIDVKSVLIGLKYPVDDFNILIQIHDKFCSWNNGFFKLTSKNKIINTEFQNSVIGSIDLETDITYFAQLIVGYRTIKELLEFGFISINQEKFELLQKIFPKTHNNFIDDF
;
A
#
# COMPACT_ATOMS: atom_id res chain seq x y z
N GLU A 1 -20.55 -1.95 -9.11
CA GLU A 1 -19.14 -2.41 -9.01
C GLU A 1 -18.94 -3.65 -9.85
N THR A 2 -17.75 -3.85 -10.42
CA THR A 2 -17.40 -5.08 -11.15
C THR A 2 -16.07 -5.60 -10.63
N LEU A 3 -16.03 -6.88 -10.25
CA LEU A 3 -14.83 -7.57 -9.81
C LEU A 3 -14.61 -8.80 -10.68
N TRP A 4 -13.36 -9.08 -11.04
CA TRP A 4 -12.98 -10.25 -11.83
C TRP A 4 -11.75 -10.92 -11.22
N LEU A 5 -11.75 -12.24 -11.22
CA LEU A 5 -10.64 -13.04 -10.70
C LEU A 5 -9.68 -13.55 -11.79
N ASN A 6 -10.10 -13.49 -13.06
CA ASN A 6 -9.30 -13.95 -14.18
C ASN A 6 -9.65 -13.21 -15.49
N HIS A 7 -8.79 -13.38 -16.49
CA HIS A 7 -8.93 -12.75 -17.79
C HIS A 7 -10.25 -13.09 -18.50
N MET A 8 -10.72 -14.34 -18.40
CA MET A 8 -11.96 -14.77 -19.05
C MET A 8 -13.18 -14.08 -18.46
N ALA A 9 -13.26 -13.96 -17.13
CA ALA A 9 -14.33 -13.23 -16.45
C ALA A 9 -14.35 -11.76 -16.86
N LYS A 10 -13.18 -11.11 -16.84
CA LYS A 10 -13.01 -9.72 -17.30
C LYS A 10 -13.52 -9.55 -18.73
N GLN A 11 -13.03 -10.37 -19.66
CA GLN A 11 -13.43 -10.31 -21.07
C GLN A 11 -14.93 -10.56 -21.26
N THR A 12 -15.51 -11.50 -20.51
CA THR A 12 -16.95 -11.79 -20.55
C THR A 12 -17.77 -10.58 -20.10
N ILE A 13 -17.36 -9.90 -19.03
CA ILE A 13 -18.01 -8.67 -18.56
C ILE A 13 -17.93 -7.58 -19.65
N PHE A 14 -16.76 -7.34 -20.25
CA PHE A 14 -16.64 -6.34 -21.31
C PHE A 14 -17.45 -6.69 -22.56
N ASN A 15 -17.54 -7.97 -22.93
CA ASN A 15 -18.40 -8.43 -24.03
C ASN A 15 -19.90 -8.22 -23.71
N PHE A 16 -20.31 -8.48 -22.47
CA PHE A 16 -21.67 -8.20 -22.01
C PHE A 16 -21.98 -6.70 -22.06
N LEU A 17 -21.06 -5.84 -21.63
CA LEU A 17 -21.22 -4.38 -21.75
C LEU A 17 -21.33 -3.94 -23.22
N TRP A 18 -20.51 -4.52 -24.10
CA TRP A 18 -20.53 -4.23 -25.54
C TRP A 18 -21.84 -4.66 -26.24
N SER A 19 -22.51 -5.71 -25.77
CA SER A 19 -23.78 -6.14 -26.36
C SER A 19 -24.89 -5.08 -26.19
N HIS A 20 -24.73 -4.13 -25.26
CA HIS A 20 -25.67 -3.04 -25.00
C HIS A 20 -25.39 -1.76 -25.81
N ARG A 21 -24.42 -1.78 -26.74
CA ARG A 21 -24.03 -0.60 -27.55
C ARG A 21 -25.18 0.03 -28.33
N ASP A 22 -26.20 -0.75 -28.71
CA ASP A 22 -27.37 -0.25 -29.44
C ASP A 22 -28.39 0.45 -28.51
N GLN A 23 -28.27 0.24 -27.19
CA GLN A 23 -29.15 0.81 -26.16
C GLN A 23 -28.51 1.94 -25.35
N ARG A 24 -27.18 1.99 -25.31
CA ARG A 24 -26.39 2.93 -24.51
C ARG A 24 -25.21 3.45 -25.32
N LYS A 25 -25.13 4.77 -25.45
CA LYS A 25 -24.02 5.45 -26.14
C LYS A 25 -22.72 5.42 -25.33
N TYR A 26 -22.83 5.45 -24.00
CA TYR A 26 -21.70 5.51 -23.08
C TYR A 26 -21.88 4.56 -21.91
N ILE A 27 -20.75 4.06 -21.40
CA ILE A 27 -20.66 3.26 -20.17
C ILE A 27 -19.59 3.91 -19.31
N ALA A 28 -19.96 4.27 -18.08
CA ALA A 28 -19.03 4.79 -17.08
C ALA A 28 -18.64 3.67 -16.12
N GLY A 29 -17.38 3.67 -15.68
CA GLY A 29 -16.87 2.73 -14.70
C GLY A 29 -15.74 3.35 -13.89
N ILE A 30 -15.61 2.90 -12.65
CA ILE A 30 -14.50 3.23 -11.75
C ILE A 30 -13.63 1.99 -11.66
N PHE A 31 -12.34 2.15 -11.91
CA PHE A 31 -11.38 1.06 -11.93
C PHE A 31 -10.12 1.45 -11.17
N PRO A 32 -9.43 0.49 -10.53
CA PRO A 32 -8.10 0.68 -9.98
C PRO A 32 -7.15 1.36 -10.97
N LEU A 33 -6.37 2.34 -10.51
CA LEU A 33 -5.38 2.99 -11.36
C LEU A 33 -4.29 2.01 -11.84
N SER A 34 -4.04 0.96 -11.06
CA SER A 34 -3.10 -0.12 -11.41
C SER A 34 -3.57 -1.00 -12.56
N GLU A 35 -4.86 -0.99 -12.89
CA GLU A 35 -5.39 -1.78 -13.99
C GLU A 35 -5.44 -0.95 -15.28
N ASN A 36 -4.75 -1.42 -16.32
CA ASN A 36 -4.79 -0.77 -17.62
C ASN A 36 -6.01 -1.22 -18.44
N ILE A 37 -7.20 -0.77 -18.04
CA ILE A 37 -8.48 -1.17 -18.68
C ILE A 37 -8.50 -0.86 -20.18
N ILE A 38 -7.92 0.27 -20.59
CA ILE A 38 -7.96 0.75 -21.97
C ILE A 38 -7.26 -0.25 -22.90
N ASP A 39 -6.14 -0.81 -22.48
CA ASP A 39 -5.35 -1.77 -23.25
C ASP A 39 -6.09 -3.09 -23.51
N HIS A 40 -7.14 -3.40 -22.73
CA HIS A 40 -7.94 -4.60 -22.93
C HIS A 40 -9.09 -4.42 -23.94
N LEU A 41 -9.33 -3.20 -24.42
CA LEU A 41 -10.40 -2.90 -25.37
C LEU A 41 -9.85 -2.96 -26.79
N LYS A 42 -10.51 -3.71 -27.69
CA LYS A 42 -10.09 -3.85 -29.10
C LYS A 42 -10.04 -2.51 -29.85
N THR A 43 -10.93 -1.58 -29.51
CA THR A 43 -10.99 -0.25 -30.12
C THR A 43 -11.44 0.74 -29.05
N PRO A 44 -10.52 1.22 -28.20
CA PRO A 44 -10.87 2.07 -27.08
C PRO A 44 -11.39 3.42 -27.58
N ARG A 45 -12.64 3.74 -27.25
CA ARG A 45 -13.25 5.06 -27.46
C ARG A 45 -13.55 5.66 -26.10
N VAL A 46 -12.63 6.48 -25.59
CA VAL A 46 -12.73 7.08 -24.26
C VAL A 46 -13.10 8.54 -24.43
N GLU A 47 -14.28 8.92 -23.93
CA GLU A 47 -14.73 10.32 -23.95
C GLU A 47 -14.04 11.15 -22.85
N ALA A 48 -13.94 10.60 -21.64
CA ALA A 48 -13.29 11.26 -20.52
C ALA A 48 -12.65 10.23 -19.57
N ARG A 49 -11.52 10.61 -18.97
CA ARG A 49 -10.86 9.86 -17.89
C ARG A 49 -10.53 10.84 -16.78
N LYS A 50 -10.87 10.48 -15.54
CA LYS A 50 -10.52 11.24 -14.33
C LYS A 50 -9.79 10.32 -13.36
N ILE A 51 -8.77 10.84 -12.69
CA ILE A 51 -8.12 10.18 -11.56
C ILE A 51 -8.71 10.81 -10.31
N ILE A 52 -9.21 9.97 -9.40
CA ILE A 52 -9.85 10.40 -8.15
C ILE A 52 -9.01 9.86 -7.01
N VAL A 53 -8.65 10.72 -6.06
CA VAL A 53 -8.02 10.32 -4.81
C VAL A 53 -9.14 10.06 -3.82
N ASN A 54 -9.43 8.77 -3.56
CA ASN A 54 -10.66 8.39 -2.86
C ASN A 54 -10.50 8.18 -1.35
N SER A 55 -9.31 7.83 -0.87
CA SER A 55 -9.15 7.45 0.55
C SER A 55 -7.82 7.92 1.12
N LEU A 56 -7.89 8.41 2.36
CA LEU A 56 -6.74 8.75 3.18
C LEU A 56 -6.62 7.72 4.30
N LEU A 57 -5.39 7.40 4.69
CA LEU A 57 -5.11 6.49 5.80
C LEU A 57 -4.24 7.19 6.83
N ARG A 58 -4.57 6.98 8.11
CA ARG A 58 -3.77 7.44 9.24
C ARG A 58 -3.60 6.31 10.24
N ILE A 59 -2.36 6.09 10.67
CA ILE A 59 -2.04 5.19 11.77
C ILE A 59 -2.38 5.91 13.08
N ILE A 60 -3.18 5.27 13.93
CA ILE A 60 -3.52 5.78 15.26
C ILE A 60 -2.53 5.24 16.30
N ASP A 61 -2.24 3.94 16.26
CA ASP A 61 -1.31 3.26 17.16
C ASP A 61 -0.35 2.38 16.33
N VAL A 62 0.92 2.79 16.28
CA VAL A 62 1.96 2.08 15.51
C VAL A 62 2.16 0.66 16.00
N LYS A 63 2.19 0.45 17.32
CA LYS A 63 2.46 -0.85 17.93
C LYS A 63 1.40 -1.87 17.52
N SER A 64 0.14 -1.46 17.63
CA SER A 64 -1.02 -2.29 17.32
C SER A 64 -1.09 -2.62 15.82
N VAL A 65 -0.80 -1.65 14.96
CA VAL A 65 -0.72 -1.87 13.50
C VAL A 65 0.40 -2.84 13.16
N LEU A 66 1.60 -2.66 13.72
CA LEU A 66 2.75 -3.52 13.47
C LEU A 66 2.48 -5.00 13.81
N ILE A 67 1.77 -5.27 14.90
CA ILE A 67 1.37 -6.63 15.30
C ILE A 67 0.27 -7.19 14.38
N GLY A 68 -0.67 -6.35 13.97
CA GLY A 68 -1.85 -6.76 13.18
C GLY A 68 -1.55 -7.02 11.71
N LEU A 69 -0.43 -6.53 11.18
CA LEU A 69 -0.05 -6.72 9.78
C LEU A 69 0.43 -8.15 9.49
N LYS A 70 0.13 -8.60 8.28
CA LYS A 70 0.73 -9.82 7.70
C LYS A 70 1.94 -9.43 6.87
N TYR A 71 3.05 -10.08 7.15
CA TYR A 71 4.30 -9.85 6.43
C TYR A 71 4.59 -11.02 5.49
N PRO A 72 5.13 -10.77 4.29
CA PRO A 72 5.46 -11.82 3.32
C PRO A 72 6.80 -12.52 3.64
N VAL A 73 7.55 -12.03 4.63
CA VAL A 73 8.82 -12.61 5.08
C VAL A 73 8.59 -13.34 6.40
N ASP A 74 9.05 -14.60 6.48
CA ASP A 74 8.81 -15.47 7.64
C ASP A 74 9.60 -15.04 8.88
N ASP A 75 10.89 -14.71 8.70
CA ASP A 75 11.80 -14.35 9.77
C ASP A 75 12.51 -13.03 9.46
N PHE A 76 12.44 -12.08 10.38
CA PHE A 76 13.16 -10.82 10.27
C PHE A 76 13.28 -10.12 11.62
N ASN A 77 14.20 -9.17 11.70
CA ASN A 77 14.39 -8.29 12.83
C ASN A 77 14.83 -6.93 12.30
N ILE A 78 14.02 -5.90 12.58
CA ILE A 78 14.28 -4.52 12.20
C ILE A 78 13.96 -3.56 13.34
N LEU A 79 14.70 -2.46 13.38
CA LEU A 79 14.47 -1.36 14.30
C LEU A 79 13.97 -0.13 13.55
N ILE A 80 12.74 0.29 13.86
CA ILE A 80 12.07 1.40 13.19
C ILE A 80 11.97 2.58 14.16
N GLN A 81 12.38 3.77 13.75
CA GLN A 81 12.09 5.01 14.46
C GLN A 81 10.94 5.73 13.77
N ILE A 82 9.92 6.11 14.56
CA ILE A 82 8.76 6.85 14.07
C ILE A 82 8.70 8.21 14.74
N HIS A 83 8.40 9.22 13.92
CA HIS A 83 8.06 10.58 14.36
C HIS A 83 6.58 10.86 14.07
N ASP A 84 5.85 11.37 15.06
CA ASP A 84 4.44 11.74 14.95
C ASP A 84 4.18 13.04 15.70
N LYS A 85 3.95 14.13 14.95
CA LYS A 85 3.71 15.46 15.51
C LYS A 85 2.47 15.54 16.42
N PHE A 86 1.49 14.66 16.25
CA PHE A 86 0.17 14.79 16.88
C PHE A 86 -0.04 13.77 18.00
N CYS A 87 0.49 12.56 17.85
CA CYS A 87 0.26 11.45 18.77
C CYS A 87 1.59 11.04 19.41
N SER A 88 1.87 11.58 20.61
CA SER A 88 3.15 11.38 21.30
C SER A 88 3.49 9.90 21.53
N TRP A 89 2.48 9.05 21.75
CA TRP A 89 2.66 7.61 21.96
C TRP A 89 3.19 6.85 20.74
N ASN A 90 3.12 7.43 19.54
CA ASN A 90 3.72 6.87 18.33
C ASN A 90 5.20 7.27 18.17
N ASN A 91 5.71 8.25 18.94
CA ASN A 91 7.09 8.69 18.83
C ASN A 91 8.01 7.74 19.59
N GLY A 92 9.02 7.22 18.92
CA GLY A 92 10.03 6.39 19.54
C GLY A 92 10.50 5.26 18.63
N PHE A 93 11.07 4.23 19.26
CA PHE A 93 11.70 3.11 18.58
C PHE A 93 10.86 1.86 18.73
N PHE A 94 10.60 1.20 17.60
CA PHE A 94 9.84 -0.03 17.49
C PHE A 94 10.75 -1.11 16.97
N LYS A 95 11.10 -2.05 17.84
CA LYS A 95 11.79 -3.27 17.43
C LYS A 95 10.75 -4.26 16.95
N LEU A 96 10.73 -4.53 15.65
CA LEU A 96 9.81 -5.46 15.02
C LEU A 96 10.54 -6.74 14.68
N THR A 97 10.02 -7.86 15.18
CA THR A 97 10.58 -9.19 14.94
C THR A 97 9.51 -10.14 14.44
N SER A 98 9.88 -10.98 13.51
CA SER A 98 9.12 -12.17 13.13
C SER A 98 9.99 -13.39 13.33
N LYS A 99 9.44 -14.41 13.99
CA LYS A 99 10.06 -15.73 14.10
C LYS A 99 8.99 -16.79 13.87
N ASN A 100 9.18 -17.64 12.85
CA ASN A 100 8.18 -18.63 12.43
C ASN A 100 6.79 -18.00 12.18
N LYS A 101 6.75 -16.83 11.53
CA LYS A 101 5.53 -16.02 11.27
C LYS A 101 4.82 -15.48 12.51
N ILE A 102 5.41 -15.62 13.70
CA ILE A 102 4.90 -14.99 14.92
C ILE A 102 5.51 -13.59 15.02
N ILE A 103 4.66 -12.58 14.90
CA ILE A 103 5.05 -11.17 14.97
C ILE A 103 5.10 -10.73 16.43
N ASN A 104 6.20 -10.07 16.80
CA ASN A 104 6.33 -9.38 18.07
C ASN A 104 6.89 -7.97 17.83
N THR A 105 6.43 -7.01 18.65
CA THR A 105 6.97 -5.66 18.64
C THR A 105 7.19 -5.14 20.06
N GLU A 106 8.34 -4.52 20.25
CA GLU A 106 8.75 -3.90 21.50
C GLU A 106 8.94 -2.41 21.27
N PHE A 107 8.29 -1.59 22.10
CA PHE A 107 8.46 -0.14 22.11
C PHE A 107 9.56 0.25 23.08
N GLN A 108 10.42 1.18 22.65
CA GLN A 108 11.53 1.69 23.43
C GLN A 108 11.64 3.22 23.24
N ASN A 109 11.85 3.96 24.33
CA ASN A 109 12.06 5.41 24.27
C ASN A 109 13.48 5.78 23.79
N SER A 110 14.42 4.86 23.91
CA SER A 110 15.81 5.03 23.52
C SER A 110 16.39 3.68 23.15
N VAL A 111 17.32 3.65 22.20
CA VAL A 111 17.96 2.41 21.75
C VAL A 111 19.46 2.62 21.59
N ILE A 112 20.20 1.53 21.81
CA ILE A 112 21.63 1.43 21.49
C ILE A 112 21.72 0.50 20.29
N GLY A 113 21.95 1.05 19.10
CA GLY A 113 22.01 0.29 17.86
C GLY A 113 21.80 1.15 16.62
N SER A 114 21.97 0.54 15.44
CA SER A 114 21.65 1.17 14.16
C SER A 114 20.15 1.15 13.92
N ILE A 115 19.57 2.31 13.61
CA ILE A 115 18.18 2.41 13.16
C ILE A 115 18.11 1.89 11.73
N ASP A 116 17.20 0.96 11.46
CA ASP A 116 17.07 0.35 10.15
C ASP A 116 16.16 1.17 9.22
N LEU A 117 15.15 1.82 9.80
CA LEU A 117 14.21 2.72 9.10
C LEU A 117 13.82 3.87 10.05
N GLU A 118 14.01 5.11 9.60
CA GLU A 118 13.53 6.32 10.28
C GLU A 118 12.58 7.08 9.37
N THR A 119 11.41 7.46 9.88
CA THR A 119 10.39 8.16 9.09
C THR A 119 9.31 8.87 9.93
N ASP A 120 8.60 9.82 9.32
CA ASP A 120 7.33 10.33 9.82
C ASP A 120 6.19 9.31 9.65
N ILE A 121 5.26 9.32 10.59
CA ILE A 121 4.05 8.47 10.61
C ILE A 121 3.25 8.51 9.29
N THR A 122 3.27 9.64 8.60
CA THR A 122 2.55 9.85 7.33
C THR A 122 3.14 9.03 6.20
N TYR A 123 4.47 8.93 6.11
CA TYR A 123 5.13 8.12 5.08
C TYR A 123 5.16 6.65 5.50
N PHE A 124 5.25 6.38 6.80
CA PHE A 124 5.05 5.02 7.31
C PHE A 124 3.67 4.46 6.94
N ALA A 125 2.61 5.26 7.07
CA ALA A 125 1.25 4.91 6.63
C ALA A 125 1.19 4.55 5.14
N GLN A 126 1.87 5.32 4.28
CA GLN A 126 1.95 5.05 2.84
C GLN A 126 2.73 3.77 2.53
N LEU A 127 3.76 3.48 3.32
CA LEU A 127 4.60 2.30 3.17
C LEU A 127 3.84 1.02 3.57
N ILE A 128 3.17 1.00 4.73
CA ILE A 128 2.46 -0.20 5.21
C ILE A 128 1.27 -0.59 4.32
N VAL A 129 0.63 0.40 3.69
CA VAL A 129 -0.48 0.16 2.74
C VAL A 129 0.04 -0.07 1.31
N GLY A 130 1.37 -0.11 1.13
CA GLY A 130 2.05 -0.34 -0.14
C GLY A 130 1.75 0.69 -1.22
N TYR A 131 1.31 1.90 -0.85
CA TYR A 131 1.10 3.02 -1.77
C TYR A 131 2.44 3.51 -2.34
N ARG A 132 3.47 3.58 -1.48
CA ARG A 132 4.86 3.90 -1.84
C ARG A 132 5.80 2.79 -1.43
N THR A 133 6.90 2.66 -2.17
CA THR A 133 7.98 1.73 -1.83
C THR A 133 9.06 2.40 -1.01
N ILE A 134 9.91 1.60 -0.33
CA ILE A 134 11.13 2.10 0.33
C ILE A 134 11.98 2.92 -0.65
N LYS A 135 12.16 2.41 -1.87
CA LYS A 135 12.95 3.09 -2.91
C LYS A 135 12.39 4.48 -3.23
N GLU A 136 11.08 4.57 -3.50
CA GLU A 136 10.43 5.85 -3.83
C GLU A 136 10.55 6.85 -2.67
N LEU A 137 10.28 6.42 -1.44
CA LEU A 137 10.34 7.30 -0.27
C LEU A 137 11.77 7.75 0.05
N LEU A 138 12.77 6.90 -0.19
CA LEU A 138 14.18 7.23 -0.03
C LEU A 138 14.62 8.26 -1.08
N GLU A 139 14.23 8.08 -2.34
CA GLU A 139 14.52 9.02 -3.43
C GLU A 139 13.92 10.41 -3.16
N PHE A 140 12.77 10.48 -2.50
CA PHE A 140 12.15 11.75 -2.09
C PHE A 140 12.77 12.37 -0.82
N GLY A 141 13.64 11.64 -0.11
CA GLY A 141 14.20 12.09 1.16
C GLY A 141 13.19 12.08 2.32
N PHE A 142 12.13 11.27 2.24
CA PHE A 142 11.10 11.15 3.27
C PHE A 142 11.40 10.07 4.32
N ILE A 143 12.38 9.21 4.04
CA ILE A 143 12.87 8.19 4.96
C ILE A 143 14.39 8.19 4.98
N SER A 144 14.96 7.78 6.11
CA SER A 144 16.35 7.36 6.23
C SER A 144 16.38 5.86 6.49
N ILE A 145 17.33 5.14 5.91
CA ILE A 145 17.45 3.69 6.06
C ILE A 145 18.88 3.26 6.32
N ASN A 146 19.03 2.15 7.02
CA ASN A 146 20.25 1.37 6.97
C ASN A 146 20.34 0.66 5.61
N GLN A 147 21.36 0.98 4.82
CA GLN A 147 21.53 0.42 3.47
C GLN A 147 21.68 -1.10 3.47
N GLU A 148 22.24 -1.69 4.54
CA GLU A 148 22.34 -3.15 4.68
C GLU A 148 20.96 -3.82 4.77
N LYS A 149 19.93 -3.08 5.19
CA LYS A 149 18.56 -3.57 5.35
C LYS A 149 17.65 -3.21 4.18
N PHE A 150 18.13 -2.47 3.17
CA PHE A 150 17.30 -1.98 2.07
C PHE A 150 16.47 -3.10 1.40
N GLU A 151 17.13 -4.17 0.98
CA GLU A 151 16.48 -5.31 0.33
C GLU A 151 15.49 -6.03 1.24
N LEU A 152 15.79 -6.11 2.54
CA LEU A 152 14.89 -6.71 3.52
C LEU A 152 13.64 -5.83 3.73
N LEU A 153 13.83 -4.51 3.89
CA LEU A 153 12.73 -3.56 4.08
C LEU A 153 11.78 -3.53 2.88
N GLN A 154 12.31 -3.62 1.65
CA GLN A 154 11.48 -3.74 0.44
C GLN A 154 10.63 -5.01 0.44
N LYS A 155 11.16 -6.12 0.98
CA LYS A 155 10.41 -7.38 1.10
C LYS A 155 9.39 -7.32 2.22
N ILE A 156 9.70 -6.72 3.37
CA ILE A 156 8.78 -6.57 4.50
C ILE A 156 7.60 -5.68 4.13
N PHE A 157 7.85 -4.57 3.43
CA PHE A 157 6.84 -3.59 3.01
C PHE A 157 6.77 -3.48 1.48
N PRO A 158 6.22 -4.50 0.79
CA PRO A 158 6.14 -4.50 -0.65
C PRO A 158 5.10 -3.50 -1.17
N LYS A 159 5.23 -3.12 -2.45
CA LYS A 159 4.17 -2.37 -3.14
C LYS A 159 2.91 -3.24 -3.21
N THR A 160 1.76 -2.68 -2.87
CA THR A 160 0.47 -3.36 -2.96
C THR A 160 -0.54 -2.50 -3.70
N HIS A 161 -1.42 -3.14 -4.47
CA HIS A 161 -2.48 -2.46 -5.22
C HIS A 161 -3.78 -2.50 -4.44
N ASN A 162 -3.81 -1.76 -3.32
CA ASN A 162 -5.00 -1.63 -2.49
C ASN A 162 -5.99 -0.67 -3.14
N ASN A 163 -7.24 -1.11 -3.28
CA ASN A 163 -8.30 -0.34 -3.91
C ASN A 163 -9.53 -0.30 -2.99
N PHE A 164 -10.04 0.90 -2.75
CA PHE A 164 -11.28 1.14 -2.02
C PHE A 164 -12.30 1.71 -3.01
N ILE A 165 -13.33 0.93 -3.29
CA ILE A 165 -14.38 1.29 -4.26
C ILE A 165 -15.55 2.00 -3.55
N ASP A 166 -15.72 1.73 -2.26
CA ASP A 166 -16.73 2.36 -1.43
C ASP A 166 -16.34 3.79 -1.02
N ASP A 167 -17.37 4.61 -0.83
CA ASP A 167 -17.30 5.98 -0.30
C ASP A 167 -18.22 6.03 0.94
N PHE A 168 -17.76 6.63 2.05
CA PHE A 168 -18.43 6.62 3.36
C PHE A 168 -18.66 8.03 3.90
#